data_AF-A0A8S3T5U6-F1
#
_entry.id   AF-A0A8S3T5U6-F1
#
_cell.length_a   1.000
_cell.length_b   1.000
_cell.length_c   1.000
_cell.angle_alpha   90.00
_cell.angle_beta   90.00
_cell.angle_gamma   90.00
#
_symmetry.space_group_name_H-M   'P 1'
#
loop_
_entity.id
_entity.type
_entity.pdbx_description
1 polymer ?
#
loop_
_entity_poly.entity_id
_entity_poly.type
_entity_poly.pdbx_seq_one_letter_code
_entity_poly.pdbx_strand_id
1 'polypeptide(L)'
;MFTILFFDEANTTEAIGVIKEIMCDKSLGGKPIHIHEQLKIVAACNPYRKHKEELIKKLEQAGLGYHVDADKTTDRLGRVPMRRLVYRVQPLPQSMLPLVWDFGQLNAGVEELYIRQMVLRYISDKRLPDLQNLADVLSKILGACQNFMRLQEITMALILALGVCYQACLKRRQDFRDMIVEYFEEPFHLLDMSGQIFEHKNVQLDDNIAMNQALKENVFMMIVCIELRIPLFLVGKPGSSKSLAKTIVADAMQGHTARTDLFKRFKQVQMVSFQCSPLSTPDGIVGTFRQCAEFQKAKNLDRFVSVVVLDEIGLAEDSPKMPLKVIFVVEKIKIY
;
A
#
# COMPACT_ATOMS: atom_id res chain seq x y z
N MET A 1 20.21 -7.18 -32.70
CA MET A 1 19.41 -7.34 -31.47
C MET A 1 18.54 -6.10 -31.33
N PHE A 2 17.36 -6.17 -30.71
CA PHE A 2 16.56 -4.98 -30.41
C PHE A 2 16.60 -4.69 -28.90
N THR A 3 16.70 -3.43 -28.54
CA THR A 3 16.53 -2.92 -27.18
C THR A 3 15.16 -2.28 -27.08
N ILE A 4 14.41 -2.57 -26.01
CA ILE A 4 13.11 -1.95 -25.75
C ILE A 4 13.23 -1.06 -24.52
N LEU A 5 12.93 0.23 -24.68
CA LEU A 5 12.67 1.14 -23.57
C LEU A 5 11.16 1.16 -23.31
N PHE A 6 10.74 0.61 -22.18
CA PHE A 6 9.33 0.53 -21.79
C PHE A 6 9.03 1.53 -20.66
N PHE A 7 8.18 2.52 -20.95
CA PHE A 7 7.62 3.42 -19.96
C PHE A 7 6.32 2.83 -19.42
N ASP A 8 6.40 2.17 -18.27
CA ASP A 8 5.19 1.73 -17.56
C ASP A 8 4.49 2.92 -16.88
N GLU A 9 3.18 2.81 -16.70
CA GLU A 9 2.32 3.84 -16.08
C GLU A 9 2.55 5.29 -16.60
N ALA A 10 2.92 5.46 -17.87
CA ALA A 10 3.57 6.67 -18.40
C ALA A 10 2.79 7.97 -18.19
N ASN A 11 1.46 7.91 -18.17
CA ASN A 11 0.59 9.06 -17.93
C ASN A 11 0.37 9.40 -16.45
N THR A 12 1.04 8.74 -15.50
CA THR A 12 1.01 9.14 -14.06
C THR A 12 1.89 10.35 -13.75
N THR A 13 2.79 10.75 -14.67
CA THR A 13 3.71 11.89 -14.48
C THR A 13 3.30 13.11 -15.29
N GLU A 14 3.51 14.30 -14.70
CA GLU A 14 3.44 15.60 -15.39
C GLU A 14 4.45 15.71 -16.54
N ALA A 15 5.50 14.89 -16.53
CA ALA A 15 6.50 14.80 -17.60
C ALA A 15 6.04 14.01 -18.84
N ILE A 16 4.75 13.64 -18.96
CA ILE A 16 4.19 12.95 -20.15
C ILE A 16 4.48 13.70 -21.46
N GLY A 17 4.63 15.03 -21.42
CA GLY A 17 5.08 15.84 -22.56
C GLY A 17 6.48 15.50 -23.07
N VAL A 18 7.41 15.09 -22.19
CA VAL A 18 8.76 14.66 -22.55
C VAL A 18 8.74 13.26 -23.18
N ILE A 19 7.87 12.38 -22.69
CA ILE A 19 7.65 11.04 -23.28
C ILE A 19 7.07 11.22 -24.71
N LYS A 20 6.12 12.15 -24.90
CA LYS A 20 5.64 12.56 -26.23
C LYS A 20 6.77 13.10 -27.11
N GLU A 21 7.64 13.96 -26.57
CA GLU A 21 8.75 14.55 -27.34
C GLU A 21 9.68 13.46 -27.91
N ILE A 22 10.08 12.52 -27.04
CA ILE A 22 10.94 11.39 -27.40
C ILE A 22 10.24 10.42 -28.37
N MET A 23 8.96 10.09 -28.13
CA MET A 23 8.23 9.07 -28.89
C MET A 23 7.68 9.59 -30.22
N CYS A 24 7.08 10.77 -30.25
CA CYS A 24 6.45 11.35 -31.44
C CYS A 24 7.42 12.24 -32.22
N ASP A 25 8.01 13.25 -31.57
CA ASP A 25 8.72 14.34 -32.25
C ASP A 25 10.18 13.98 -32.60
N LYS A 26 10.73 12.96 -31.93
CA LYS A 26 12.15 12.59 -31.98
C LYS A 26 13.07 13.73 -31.54
N SER A 27 12.68 14.48 -30.51
CA SER A 27 13.54 15.47 -29.86
C SER A 27 13.57 15.28 -28.33
N LEU A 28 14.51 15.96 -27.68
CA LEU A 28 14.57 16.12 -26.24
C LEU A 28 15.02 17.55 -25.91
N GLY A 29 14.18 18.30 -25.19
CA GLY A 29 14.43 19.71 -24.88
C GLY A 29 14.51 20.59 -26.13
N GLY A 30 13.71 20.27 -27.16
CA GLY A 30 13.68 20.95 -28.46
C GLY A 30 14.84 20.61 -29.40
N LYS A 31 15.78 19.74 -28.99
CA LYS A 31 16.90 19.30 -29.84
C LYS A 31 16.59 17.93 -30.45
N PRO A 32 16.69 17.74 -31.78
CA PRO A 32 16.51 16.43 -32.40
C PRO A 32 17.44 15.37 -31.81
N ILE A 33 16.90 14.18 -31.52
CA ILE A 33 17.64 13.02 -31.02
C ILE A 33 17.61 11.90 -32.06
N HIS A 34 18.77 11.35 -32.39
CA HIS A 34 18.86 10.19 -33.26
C HIS A 34 18.58 8.91 -32.46
N ILE A 35 17.32 8.47 -32.45
CA ILE A 35 16.93 7.16 -31.91
C ILE A 35 17.37 6.09 -32.92
N HIS A 36 18.47 5.40 -32.59
CA HIS A 36 19.03 4.31 -33.39
C HIS A 36 17.98 3.22 -33.65
N GLU A 37 17.95 2.65 -34.86
CA GLU A 37 16.87 1.77 -35.32
C GLU A 37 16.61 0.54 -34.44
N GLN A 38 17.64 0.06 -33.74
CA GLN A 38 17.56 -1.08 -32.83
C GLN A 38 16.89 -0.74 -31.48
N LEU A 39 16.74 0.54 -31.14
CA LEU A 39 15.99 0.98 -29.96
C LEU A 39 14.52 1.21 -30.33
N LYS A 40 13.62 0.41 -29.74
CA LYS A 40 12.17 0.64 -29.79
C LYS A 40 11.71 1.23 -28.46
N ILE A 41 10.78 2.18 -28.52
CA ILE A 41 10.23 2.86 -27.33
C ILE A 41 8.74 2.57 -27.29
N VAL A 42 8.27 2.09 -26.14
CA VAL A 42 6.87 1.69 -25.88
C VAL A 42 6.44 2.34 -24.58
N ALA A 43 5.17 2.75 -24.48
CA ALA A 43 4.60 3.31 -23.26
C ALA A 43 3.24 2.66 -22.97
N ALA A 44 3.04 2.22 -21.74
CA ALA A 44 1.73 1.84 -21.22
C ALA A 44 1.10 3.04 -20.50
N CYS A 45 -0.23 3.14 -20.49
CA CYS A 45 -0.96 4.25 -19.87
C CYS A 45 -2.17 3.73 -19.09
N ASN A 46 -2.36 4.24 -17.88
CA ASN A 46 -3.50 3.89 -17.02
C ASN A 46 -4.78 4.62 -17.52
N PRO A 47 -5.95 3.94 -17.55
CA PRO A 47 -7.16 4.48 -18.18
C PRO A 47 -7.87 5.54 -17.31
N TYR A 48 -8.55 6.50 -17.97
CA TYR A 48 -9.25 7.62 -17.32
C TYR A 48 -10.57 7.21 -16.64
N ARG A 49 -10.50 6.38 -15.59
CA ARG A 49 -11.65 5.84 -14.87
C ARG A 49 -11.97 6.67 -13.62
N LYS A 50 -13.23 7.08 -13.43
CA LYS A 50 -13.73 7.71 -12.20
C LYS A 50 -14.19 6.64 -11.19
N HIS A 51 -14.04 6.89 -9.89
CA HIS A 51 -14.70 6.09 -8.85
C HIS A 51 -16.24 6.25 -8.88
N LYS A 52 -16.98 5.25 -8.37
CA LYS A 52 -18.43 5.36 -8.14
C LYS A 52 -18.73 6.44 -7.09
N GLU A 53 -19.81 7.20 -7.26
CA GLU A 53 -20.16 8.34 -6.37
C GLU A 53 -20.29 7.94 -4.89
N GLU A 54 -20.76 6.74 -4.57
CA GLU A 54 -20.77 6.23 -3.20
C GLU A 54 -19.39 6.15 -2.57
N LEU A 55 -18.38 5.73 -3.34
CA LEU A 55 -17.00 5.59 -2.86
C LEU A 55 -16.36 6.96 -2.70
N ILE A 56 -16.65 7.90 -3.63
CA ILE A 56 -16.24 9.31 -3.50
C ILE A 56 -16.79 9.91 -2.20
N LYS A 57 -18.10 9.74 -1.94
CA LYS A 57 -18.72 10.18 -0.67
C LYS A 57 -18.09 9.51 0.55
N LYS A 58 -17.78 8.20 0.48
CA LYS A 58 -17.12 7.46 1.59
C LYS A 58 -15.70 8.00 1.85
N LEU A 59 -14.91 8.28 0.82
CA LEU A 59 -13.56 8.85 0.91
C LEU A 59 -13.58 10.29 1.45
N GLU A 60 -14.47 11.14 0.93
CA GLU A 60 -14.63 12.53 1.38
C GLU A 60 -15.14 12.62 2.84
N GLN A 61 -15.87 11.62 3.31
CA GLN A 61 -16.33 11.49 4.71
C GLN A 61 -15.38 10.70 5.64
N ALA A 62 -14.27 10.16 5.14
CA ALA A 62 -13.45 9.19 5.89
C ALA A 62 -12.72 9.77 7.11
N GLY A 63 -12.68 11.10 7.26
CA GLY A 63 -11.84 11.77 8.25
C GLY A 63 -10.38 11.92 7.78
N LEU A 64 -10.11 11.75 6.49
CA LEU A 64 -8.82 12.05 5.85
C LEU A 64 -8.40 13.53 5.95
N GLY A 65 -9.35 14.42 6.24
CA GLY A 65 -9.07 15.86 6.30
C GLY A 65 -8.69 16.42 4.93
N TYR A 66 -9.61 16.37 3.97
CA TYR A 66 -9.48 17.19 2.75
C TYR A 66 -9.68 18.65 3.14
N HIS A 67 -8.58 19.31 3.51
CA HIS A 67 -8.58 20.69 3.99
C HIS A 67 -8.98 21.69 2.90
N VAL A 68 -8.86 21.31 1.62
CA VAL A 68 -9.38 22.06 0.49
C VAL A 68 -10.59 21.35 -0.12
N ASP A 69 -11.69 22.09 -0.30
CA ASP A 69 -12.93 21.62 -0.93
C ASP A 69 -12.66 21.00 -2.31
N ALA A 70 -13.51 20.05 -2.70
CA ALA A 70 -13.41 19.39 -4.01
C ALA A 70 -13.55 20.38 -5.19
N ASP A 71 -14.10 21.57 -4.96
CA ASP A 71 -14.26 22.63 -5.97
C ASP A 71 -13.21 23.76 -5.84
N LYS A 72 -12.32 23.68 -4.83
CA LYS A 72 -11.19 24.62 -4.61
C LYS A 72 -9.80 23.99 -4.83
N THR A 73 -9.66 22.67 -4.76
CA THR A 73 -8.35 22.00 -4.97
C THR A 73 -7.81 22.24 -6.38
N THR A 74 -6.50 22.40 -6.52
CA THR A 74 -5.81 22.67 -7.80
C THR A 74 -5.49 21.40 -8.58
N ASP A 75 -5.43 20.24 -7.91
CA ASP A 75 -5.05 18.96 -8.54
C ASP A 75 -6.24 18.33 -9.29
N ARG A 76 -6.34 18.61 -10.60
CA ARG A 76 -7.48 18.24 -11.45
C ARG A 76 -7.10 17.72 -12.83
N LEU A 77 -7.84 16.72 -13.28
CA LEU A 77 -7.99 16.40 -14.70
C LEU A 77 -9.14 17.26 -15.26
N GLY A 78 -8.79 18.45 -15.77
CA GLY A 78 -9.76 19.43 -16.25
C GLY A 78 -10.64 19.96 -15.11
N ARG A 79 -11.94 19.59 -15.10
CA ARG A 79 -12.85 19.96 -13.99
C ARG A 79 -12.83 18.96 -12.83
N VAL A 80 -12.37 17.72 -13.05
CA VAL A 80 -12.47 16.61 -12.09
C VAL A 80 -11.25 16.58 -11.16
N PRO A 81 -11.41 16.68 -9.82
CA PRO A 81 -10.32 16.46 -8.87
C PRO A 81 -9.67 15.09 -9.06
N MET A 82 -8.33 15.02 -9.08
CA MET A 82 -7.61 13.75 -9.27
C MET A 82 -8.00 12.70 -8.21
N ARG A 83 -8.27 13.13 -6.97
CA ARG A 83 -8.75 12.29 -5.85
C ARG A 83 -10.13 11.61 -6.06
N ARG A 84 -10.79 11.85 -7.20
CA ARG A 84 -12.03 11.17 -7.62
C ARG A 84 -11.81 10.16 -8.77
N LEU A 85 -10.59 10.06 -9.29
CA LEU A 85 -10.17 9.07 -10.30
C LEU A 85 -9.65 7.79 -9.63
N VAL A 86 -9.79 6.66 -10.30
CA VAL A 86 -9.24 5.35 -9.88
C VAL A 86 -7.71 5.33 -10.00
N TYR A 87 -7.18 6.08 -10.97
CA TYR A 87 -5.75 6.26 -11.22
C TYR A 87 -5.44 7.76 -11.25
N ARG A 88 -4.38 8.21 -10.58
CA ARG A 88 -3.92 9.62 -10.59
C ARG A 88 -3.15 9.86 -11.90
N VAL A 89 -3.87 10.16 -12.98
CA VAL A 89 -3.33 10.28 -14.35
C VAL A 89 -3.50 11.67 -14.96
N GLN A 90 -2.46 12.09 -15.66
CA GLN A 90 -2.38 13.30 -16.47
C GLN A 90 -2.97 13.08 -17.87
N PRO A 91 -3.46 14.15 -18.53
CA PRO A 91 -4.02 14.02 -19.88
C PRO A 91 -2.92 13.73 -20.90
N LEU A 92 -3.12 12.69 -21.71
CA LEU A 92 -2.25 12.41 -22.86
C LEU A 92 -2.28 13.57 -23.87
N PRO A 93 -1.11 14.01 -24.38
CA PRO A 93 -1.03 14.96 -25.48
C PRO A 93 -1.82 14.50 -26.71
N GLN A 94 -2.49 15.44 -27.39
CA GLN A 94 -3.40 15.14 -28.51
C GLN A 94 -2.74 14.30 -29.62
N SER A 95 -1.46 14.52 -29.91
CA SER A 95 -0.70 13.74 -30.91
C SER A 95 -0.43 12.28 -30.52
N MET A 96 -0.55 11.92 -29.24
CA MET A 96 -0.43 10.53 -28.79
C MET A 96 -1.75 9.77 -28.90
N LEU A 97 -2.90 10.45 -28.92
CA LEU A 97 -4.21 9.78 -28.91
C LEU A 97 -4.41 8.80 -30.10
N PRO A 98 -3.99 9.09 -31.35
CA PRO A 98 -4.08 8.13 -32.46
C PRO A 98 -3.11 6.95 -32.34
N LEU A 99 -2.18 6.97 -31.39
CA LEU A 99 -1.18 5.93 -31.13
C LEU A 99 -1.56 5.03 -29.93
N VAL A 100 -2.65 5.36 -29.21
CA VAL A 100 -3.15 4.55 -28.11
C VAL A 100 -3.96 3.38 -28.67
N TRP A 101 -3.53 2.16 -28.33
CA TRP A 101 -4.31 0.95 -28.56
C TRP A 101 -4.82 0.39 -27.22
N ASP A 102 -6.09 -0.02 -27.17
CA ASP A 102 -6.64 -0.69 -25.99
C ASP A 102 -6.26 -2.18 -26.02
N PHE A 103 -5.43 -2.60 -25.07
CA PHE A 103 -5.04 -4.00 -24.88
C PHE A 103 -6.18 -4.85 -24.28
N GLY A 104 -7.29 -4.23 -23.89
CA GLY A 104 -8.41 -4.87 -23.22
C GLY A 104 -8.13 -5.13 -21.74
N GLN A 105 -8.99 -5.96 -21.14
CA GLN A 105 -8.83 -6.41 -19.76
C GLN A 105 -8.25 -7.83 -19.75
N LEU A 106 -7.44 -8.14 -18.72
CA LEU A 106 -7.04 -9.51 -18.44
C LEU A 106 -8.29 -10.38 -18.32
N ASN A 107 -8.35 -11.46 -19.09
CA ASN A 107 -9.34 -12.50 -18.87
C ASN A 107 -8.82 -13.44 -17.75
N ALA A 108 -9.75 -14.02 -16.98
CA ALA A 108 -9.40 -14.79 -15.77
C ALA A 108 -8.45 -15.98 -16.04
N GLY A 109 -8.51 -16.60 -17.22
CA GLY A 109 -7.60 -17.69 -17.59
C GLY A 109 -6.16 -17.24 -17.84
N VAL A 110 -5.96 -16.04 -18.40
CA VAL A 110 -4.62 -15.46 -18.54
C VAL A 110 -4.10 -14.95 -17.20
N GLU A 111 -4.96 -14.47 -16.31
CA GLU A 111 -4.60 -14.10 -14.94
C GLU A 111 -4.13 -15.33 -14.12
N GLU A 112 -4.84 -16.47 -14.18
CA GLU A 112 -4.40 -17.73 -13.55
C GLU A 112 -3.00 -18.16 -14.04
N LEU A 113 -2.71 -18.00 -15.34
CA LEU A 113 -1.39 -18.31 -15.92
C LEU A 113 -0.28 -17.37 -15.42
N TYR A 114 -0.53 -16.07 -15.28
CA TYR A 114 0.45 -15.13 -14.71
C TYR A 114 0.74 -15.46 -13.24
N ILE A 115 -0.31 -15.69 -12.46
CA ILE A 115 -0.23 -16.08 -11.05
C ILE A 115 0.59 -17.37 -10.90
N ARG A 116 0.36 -18.37 -11.76
CA ARG A 116 1.14 -19.62 -11.79
C ARG A 116 2.62 -19.39 -12.02
N GLN A 117 2.99 -18.52 -12.95
CA GLN A 117 4.41 -18.18 -13.19
C GLN A 117 5.04 -17.45 -12.01
N MET A 118 4.29 -16.61 -11.29
CA MET A 118 4.76 -15.97 -10.06
C MET A 118 5.02 -17.00 -8.95
N VAL A 119 4.13 -17.97 -8.74
CA VAL A 119 4.33 -19.04 -7.74
C VAL A 119 5.54 -19.91 -8.10
N LEU A 120 5.64 -20.38 -9.35
CA LEU A 120 6.75 -21.20 -9.82
C LEU A 120 8.10 -20.49 -9.63
N ARG A 121 8.14 -19.17 -9.83
CA ARG A 121 9.33 -18.35 -9.56
C ARG A 121 9.71 -18.35 -8.08
N TYR A 122 8.76 -18.23 -7.15
CA TYR A 122 9.07 -18.26 -5.70
C TYR A 122 9.55 -19.64 -5.22
N ILE A 123 9.08 -20.72 -5.84
CA ILE A 123 9.61 -22.08 -5.61
C ILE A 123 11.04 -22.20 -6.17
N SER A 124 11.28 -21.73 -7.40
CA SER A 124 12.60 -21.73 -8.03
C SER A 124 13.64 -20.88 -7.29
N ASP A 125 13.22 -19.71 -6.78
CA ASP A 125 14.01 -18.83 -5.88
C ASP A 125 14.22 -19.42 -4.47
N LYS A 126 13.75 -20.65 -4.20
CA LYS A 126 13.79 -21.38 -2.90
C LYS A 126 13.14 -20.64 -1.73
N ARG A 127 12.17 -19.76 -2.02
CA ARG A 127 11.38 -19.02 -1.01
C ARG A 127 10.13 -19.78 -0.56
N LEU A 128 9.74 -20.79 -1.34
CA LEU A 128 8.71 -21.78 -1.03
C LEU A 128 9.31 -23.18 -1.22
N PRO A 129 8.87 -24.19 -0.46
CA PRO A 129 9.31 -25.57 -0.64
C PRO A 129 8.79 -26.13 -1.97
N ASP A 130 9.61 -26.91 -2.67
CA ASP A 130 9.19 -27.59 -3.91
C ASP A 130 8.43 -28.87 -3.57
N LEU A 131 7.10 -28.77 -3.48
CA LEU A 131 6.18 -29.85 -3.14
C LEU A 131 5.26 -30.15 -4.32
N GLN A 132 5.00 -31.45 -4.53
CA GLN A 132 4.19 -31.91 -5.65
C GLN A 132 2.79 -31.27 -5.62
N ASN A 133 2.34 -30.74 -6.77
CA ASN A 133 1.10 -29.97 -6.95
C ASN A 133 1.00 -28.62 -6.20
N LEU A 134 2.00 -28.19 -5.41
CA LEU A 134 1.93 -26.92 -4.67
C LEU A 134 1.75 -25.71 -5.61
N ALA A 135 2.43 -25.72 -6.75
CA ALA A 135 2.28 -24.68 -7.76
C ALA A 135 0.83 -24.57 -8.25
N ASP A 136 0.22 -25.69 -8.66
CA ASP A 136 -1.17 -25.77 -9.13
C ASP A 136 -2.19 -25.33 -8.07
N VAL A 137 -2.01 -25.79 -6.83
CA VAL A 137 -2.87 -25.46 -5.69
C VAL A 137 -2.79 -23.97 -5.38
N LEU A 138 -1.59 -23.42 -5.20
CA LEU A 138 -1.39 -21.98 -4.95
C LEU A 138 -1.87 -21.12 -6.13
N SER A 139 -1.73 -21.57 -7.38
CA SER A 139 -2.21 -20.83 -8.55
C SER A 139 -3.72 -20.68 -8.54
N LYS A 140 -4.43 -21.77 -8.27
CA LYS A 140 -5.90 -21.79 -8.20
C LYS A 140 -6.41 -21.04 -6.98
N ILE A 141 -5.75 -21.16 -5.83
CA ILE A 141 -6.06 -20.36 -4.63
C ILE A 141 -5.86 -18.88 -4.92
N LEU A 142 -4.77 -18.46 -5.56
CA LEU A 142 -4.49 -17.05 -5.84
C LEU A 142 -5.37 -16.48 -6.96
N GLY A 143 -5.71 -17.26 -7.99
CA GLY A 143 -6.69 -16.88 -9.02
C GLY A 143 -8.12 -16.79 -8.47
N ALA A 144 -8.49 -17.69 -7.55
CA ALA A 144 -9.68 -17.56 -6.73
C ALA A 144 -9.58 -16.35 -5.80
N CYS A 145 -8.40 -16.02 -5.25
CA CYS A 145 -8.19 -14.79 -4.47
C CYS A 145 -8.27 -13.50 -5.32
N GLN A 146 -8.04 -13.51 -6.62
CA GLN A 146 -8.35 -12.34 -7.45
C GLN A 146 -9.85 -12.22 -7.74
N ASN A 147 -10.56 -13.35 -7.88
CA ASN A 147 -12.02 -13.36 -8.06
C ASN A 147 -12.83 -13.22 -6.75
N PHE A 148 -12.25 -13.53 -5.58
CA PHE A 148 -12.96 -13.64 -4.29
C PHE A 148 -12.18 -13.16 -3.05
N MET A 149 -10.85 -13.02 -3.14
CA MET A 149 -9.92 -12.58 -2.07
C MET A 149 -9.69 -13.52 -0.88
N ARG A 150 -10.04 -14.83 -0.96
CA ARG A 150 -9.91 -15.76 0.20
C ARG A 150 -9.62 -17.24 -0.18
N LEU A 151 -8.49 -17.76 0.35
CA LEU A 151 -8.33 -18.94 1.24
C LEU A 151 -9.03 -20.29 0.91
N GLN A 152 -8.60 -21.48 1.35
CA GLN A 152 -7.59 -21.93 2.34
C GLN A 152 -6.33 -22.50 1.62
N GLU A 153 -5.31 -23.18 2.16
CA GLU A 153 -4.87 -23.54 3.54
C GLU A 153 -4.06 -22.44 4.24
N ILE A 154 -3.78 -21.34 3.54
CA ILE A 154 -3.16 -20.07 4.01
C ILE A 154 -4.04 -19.38 5.09
N THR A 155 -5.08 -20.08 5.55
CA THR A 155 -6.24 -19.69 6.36
C THR A 155 -5.91 -18.68 7.42
N MET A 156 -5.01 -19.00 8.35
CA MET A 156 -4.73 -18.08 9.46
C MET A 156 -4.00 -16.83 8.97
N ALA A 157 -3.00 -16.96 8.10
CA ALA A 157 -2.22 -15.84 7.56
C ALA A 157 -3.06 -14.85 6.74
N LEU A 158 -4.07 -15.34 6.00
CA LEU A 158 -4.99 -14.48 5.24
C LEU A 158 -6.29 -14.17 5.99
N ILE A 159 -6.68 -14.86 7.07
CA ILE A 159 -7.69 -14.36 8.02
C ILE A 159 -7.11 -13.13 8.72
N LEU A 160 -5.83 -13.19 9.11
CA LEU A 160 -5.05 -12.03 9.55
C LEU A 160 -5.06 -10.97 8.42
N ALA A 161 -4.66 -11.29 7.18
CA ALA A 161 -4.67 -10.31 6.09
C ALA A 161 -6.07 -9.79 5.69
N LEU A 162 -7.16 -10.54 5.93
CA LEU A 162 -8.55 -10.11 5.70
C LEU A 162 -9.04 -9.20 6.82
N GLY A 163 -8.68 -9.51 8.07
CA GLY A 163 -8.81 -8.61 9.21
C GLY A 163 -8.12 -7.28 8.93
N VAL A 164 -6.87 -7.36 8.45
CA VAL A 164 -5.97 -6.23 8.18
C VAL A 164 -6.44 -5.38 6.99
N CYS A 165 -6.47 -5.95 5.79
CA CYS A 165 -6.66 -5.18 4.56
C CYS A 165 -8.13 -4.79 4.31
N TYR A 166 -9.09 -5.52 4.87
CA TYR A 166 -10.51 -5.35 4.52
C TYR A 166 -11.43 -5.12 5.73
N GLN A 167 -11.41 -5.97 6.78
CA GLN A 167 -12.35 -5.86 7.90
C GLN A 167 -12.15 -4.57 8.70
N ALA A 168 -10.89 -4.16 8.95
CA ALA A 168 -10.56 -2.89 9.58
C ALA A 168 -11.21 -1.70 8.82
N CYS A 169 -11.13 -1.74 7.48
CA CYS A 169 -11.62 -0.72 6.55
C CYS A 169 -13.15 -0.71 6.37
N LEU A 170 -13.86 -1.76 6.78
CA LEU A 170 -15.29 -1.94 6.52
C LEU A 170 -16.17 -1.50 7.70
N LYS A 171 -17.31 -0.87 7.37
CA LYS A 171 -18.34 -0.46 8.35
C LYS A 171 -19.33 -1.58 8.70
N ARG A 172 -19.79 -2.34 7.69
CA ARG A 172 -20.67 -3.50 7.86
C ARG A 172 -19.84 -4.75 8.15
N ARG A 173 -19.29 -4.83 9.36
CA ARG A 173 -18.34 -5.89 9.75
C ARG A 173 -19.02 -7.23 9.99
N GLN A 174 -20.30 -7.25 10.40
CA GLN A 174 -21.05 -8.49 10.60
C GLN A 174 -21.38 -9.14 9.26
N ASP A 175 -21.99 -8.40 8.34
CA ASP A 175 -22.30 -8.83 6.97
C ASP A 175 -21.06 -9.37 6.21
N PHE A 176 -19.87 -8.85 6.52
CA PHE A 176 -18.57 -9.29 5.96
C PHE A 176 -17.96 -10.51 6.69
N ARG A 177 -18.47 -10.89 7.86
CA ARG A 177 -18.17 -12.17 8.51
C ARG A 177 -19.16 -13.24 8.06
N ASP A 178 -20.44 -12.91 8.04
CA ASP A 178 -21.53 -13.85 7.74
C ASP A 178 -21.37 -14.41 6.30
N MET A 179 -21.25 -13.53 5.31
CA MET A 179 -20.98 -13.83 3.88
C MET A 179 -19.69 -14.63 3.63
N ILE A 180 -18.89 -14.90 4.66
CA ILE A 180 -17.51 -15.39 4.57
C ILE A 180 -17.28 -16.68 5.34
N VAL A 181 -18.02 -16.90 6.43
CA VAL A 181 -18.17 -18.23 7.02
C VAL A 181 -18.75 -19.19 5.97
N GLU A 182 -19.65 -18.70 5.09
CA GLU A 182 -20.22 -19.45 3.95
C GLU A 182 -19.17 -20.06 2.97
N TYR A 183 -17.91 -19.62 3.00
CA TYR A 183 -16.86 -20.07 2.08
C TYR A 183 -15.80 -20.96 2.77
N PHE A 184 -16.05 -21.41 4.00
CA PHE A 184 -15.16 -22.29 4.77
C PHE A 184 -15.93 -23.45 5.42
N GLU A 185 -15.43 -24.69 5.32
CA GLU A 185 -16.12 -25.90 5.80
C GLU A 185 -16.16 -26.00 7.34
N GLU A 186 -17.32 -26.37 7.93
CA GLU A 186 -17.51 -26.40 9.38
C GLU A 186 -16.54 -27.32 10.17
N PRO A 187 -16.25 -27.02 11.45
CA PRO A 187 -16.86 -25.96 12.28
C PRO A 187 -15.97 -24.72 12.41
N PHE A 188 -16.44 -23.56 11.93
CA PHE A 188 -15.71 -22.29 12.03
C PHE A 188 -16.38 -21.25 12.92
N HIS A 189 -15.57 -20.62 13.78
CA HIS A 189 -15.88 -19.35 14.43
C HIS A 189 -14.80 -18.32 14.11
N LEU A 190 -15.22 -17.14 13.67
CA LEU A 190 -14.32 -16.08 13.22
C LEU A 190 -13.80 -15.30 14.44
N LEU A 191 -12.70 -15.80 15.01
CA LEU A 191 -12.07 -15.35 16.26
C LEU A 191 -11.87 -13.83 16.33
N ASP A 192 -12.11 -13.24 17.50
CA ASP A 192 -11.61 -11.89 17.83
C ASP A 192 -10.09 -11.95 18.06
N MET A 193 -9.33 -12.01 16.97
CA MET A 193 -7.86 -11.96 16.99
C MET A 193 -7.33 -10.66 17.61
N SER A 194 -8.15 -9.60 17.66
CA SER A 194 -7.80 -8.40 18.41
C SER A 194 -7.83 -8.70 19.91
N GLY A 195 -8.84 -9.44 20.40
CA GLY A 195 -8.92 -10.00 21.75
C GLY A 195 -7.68 -10.81 22.13
N GLN A 196 -7.28 -11.81 21.34
CA GLN A 196 -6.22 -12.75 21.70
C GLN A 196 -4.86 -12.12 22.06
N ILE A 197 -4.46 -11.01 21.43
CA ILE A 197 -3.22 -10.31 21.83
C ILE A 197 -3.31 -9.75 23.25
N PHE A 198 -4.49 -9.27 23.67
CA PHE A 198 -4.72 -8.66 24.98
C PHE A 198 -5.20 -9.66 26.05
N GLU A 199 -5.85 -10.76 25.68
CA GLU A 199 -6.38 -11.79 26.61
C GLU A 199 -5.31 -12.39 27.53
N HIS A 200 -4.05 -12.47 27.10
CA HIS A 200 -2.93 -12.97 27.90
C HIS A 200 -2.09 -11.84 28.55
N LYS A 201 -2.60 -10.60 28.61
CA LYS A 201 -1.88 -9.41 29.10
C LYS A 201 -0.51 -9.16 28.41
N ASN A 202 -0.33 -9.60 27.16
CA ASN A 202 0.96 -9.43 26.45
C ASN A 202 1.35 -7.96 26.29
N VAL A 203 0.34 -7.08 26.22
CA VAL A 203 0.43 -5.63 26.29
C VAL A 203 -0.12 -5.19 27.64
N GLN A 204 0.70 -4.48 28.42
CA GLN A 204 0.25 -3.76 29.62
C GLN A 204 -0.21 -2.35 29.22
N LEU A 205 -1.32 -1.89 29.78
CA LEU A 205 -1.77 -0.50 29.75
C LEU A 205 -1.89 0.01 31.19
N ASP A 206 -1.82 1.33 31.37
CA ASP A 206 -2.18 1.96 32.64
C ASP A 206 -3.68 1.77 32.92
N ASP A 207 -4.06 1.63 34.21
CA ASP A 207 -5.43 1.31 34.63
C ASP A 207 -6.50 2.31 34.16
N ASN A 208 -6.08 3.54 33.80
CA ASN A 208 -6.95 4.59 33.28
C ASN A 208 -7.29 4.45 31.78
N ILE A 209 -6.72 3.47 31.06
CA ILE A 209 -6.83 3.35 29.60
C ILE A 209 -7.85 2.28 29.21
N ALA A 210 -9.05 2.70 28.82
CA ALA A 210 -10.09 1.80 28.34
C ALA A 210 -9.72 1.11 27.02
N MET A 211 -9.52 -0.21 27.06
CA MET A 211 -9.20 -1.10 25.93
C MET A 211 -10.38 -1.25 24.95
N ASN A 212 -10.70 -0.18 24.24
CA ASN A 212 -11.76 -0.15 23.24
C ASN A 212 -11.34 -0.88 21.94
N GLN A 213 -12.34 -1.31 21.15
CA GLN A 213 -12.11 -2.10 19.94
C GLN A 213 -11.21 -1.41 18.90
N ALA A 214 -11.32 -0.08 18.75
CA ALA A 214 -10.47 0.66 17.80
C ALA A 214 -9.01 0.75 18.28
N LEU A 215 -8.77 0.82 19.59
CA LEU A 215 -7.43 0.74 20.16
C LEU A 215 -6.82 -0.65 19.90
N LYS A 216 -7.58 -1.72 20.18
CA LYS A 216 -7.13 -3.11 19.91
C LYS A 216 -6.73 -3.28 18.44
N GLU A 217 -7.60 -2.85 17.52
CA GLU A 217 -7.40 -2.94 16.08
C GLU A 217 -6.18 -2.13 15.62
N ASN A 218 -6.04 -0.86 16.02
CA ASN A 218 -4.89 -0.05 15.65
C ASN A 218 -3.55 -0.68 16.10
N VAL A 219 -3.48 -1.18 17.34
CA VAL A 219 -2.26 -1.82 17.88
C VAL A 219 -1.93 -3.10 17.10
N PHE A 220 -2.91 -3.98 16.90
CA PHE A 220 -2.77 -5.22 16.12
C PHE A 220 -2.30 -4.92 14.68
N MET A 221 -2.94 -3.97 14.00
CA MET A 221 -2.59 -3.53 12.65
C MET A 221 -1.13 -3.08 12.56
N MET A 222 -0.70 -2.21 13.48
CA MET A 222 0.66 -1.68 13.47
C MET A 222 1.69 -2.78 13.70
N ILE A 223 1.48 -3.72 14.62
CA ILE A 223 2.41 -4.83 14.87
C ILE A 223 2.61 -5.67 13.59
N VAL A 224 1.51 -6.09 12.95
CA VAL A 224 1.56 -6.93 11.74
C VAL A 224 2.22 -6.19 10.57
N CYS A 225 1.83 -4.94 10.33
CA CYS A 225 2.40 -4.14 9.25
C CYS A 225 3.89 -3.82 9.45
N ILE A 226 4.33 -3.55 10.68
CA ILE A 226 5.74 -3.29 11.00
C ILE A 226 6.58 -4.56 10.85
N GLU A 227 6.10 -5.72 11.33
CA GLU A 227 6.81 -6.99 11.17
C GLU A 227 7.02 -7.37 9.69
N LEU A 228 5.97 -7.19 8.87
CA LEU A 228 5.97 -7.53 7.45
C LEU A 228 6.54 -6.41 6.55
N ARG A 229 6.91 -5.25 7.12
CA ARG A 229 7.33 -4.02 6.40
C ARG A 229 6.30 -3.56 5.35
N ILE A 230 5.01 -3.70 5.66
CA ILE A 230 3.88 -3.24 4.85
C ILE A 230 3.51 -1.81 5.27
N PRO A 231 3.48 -0.82 4.36
CA PRO A 231 3.01 0.53 4.65
C PRO A 231 1.55 0.56 5.13
N LEU A 232 1.27 1.31 6.20
CA LEU A 232 -0.03 1.33 6.88
C LEU A 232 -0.56 2.76 7.03
N PHE A 233 -1.79 2.98 6.54
CA PHE A 233 -2.50 4.26 6.62
C PHE A 233 -3.63 4.19 7.66
N LEU A 234 -3.37 4.62 8.90
CA LEU A 234 -4.39 4.70 9.95
C LEU A 234 -5.24 5.97 9.81
N VAL A 235 -6.40 5.86 9.18
CA VAL A 235 -7.36 6.95 8.97
C VAL A 235 -8.45 6.93 10.04
N GLY A 236 -8.79 8.09 10.60
CA GLY A 236 -9.91 8.23 11.53
C GLY A 236 -9.95 9.61 12.19
N LYS A 237 -11.08 9.95 12.81
CA LYS A 237 -11.28 11.24 13.51
C LYS A 237 -10.26 11.47 14.65
N PRO A 238 -10.08 12.72 15.12
CA PRO A 238 -9.44 12.98 16.41
C PRO A 238 -10.06 12.12 17.53
N GLY A 239 -9.25 11.68 18.49
CA GLY A 239 -9.68 10.75 19.55
C GLY A 239 -9.81 9.28 19.14
N SER A 240 -9.63 8.90 17.86
CA SER A 240 -9.77 7.50 17.39
C SER A 240 -8.61 6.56 17.78
N SER A 241 -8.01 6.74 18.96
CA SER A 241 -6.98 5.89 19.58
C SER A 241 -5.68 5.66 18.78
N LYS A 242 -5.43 6.38 17.68
CA LYS A 242 -4.26 6.18 16.78
C LYS A 242 -2.92 6.46 17.46
N SER A 243 -2.74 7.67 18.00
CA SER A 243 -1.47 8.10 18.61
C SER A 243 -1.16 7.31 19.89
N LEU A 244 -2.20 6.87 20.60
CA LEU A 244 -2.09 5.97 21.75
C LEU A 244 -1.59 4.58 21.32
N ALA A 245 -2.17 4.00 20.25
CA ALA A 245 -1.69 2.74 19.67
C ALA A 245 -0.21 2.82 19.26
N LYS A 246 0.22 3.95 18.67
CA LYS A 246 1.63 4.20 18.33
C LYS A 246 2.55 4.07 19.56
N THR A 247 2.22 4.73 20.66
CA THR A 247 2.99 4.66 21.91
C THR A 247 3.05 3.23 22.47
N ILE A 248 1.92 2.53 22.49
CA ILE A 248 1.81 1.15 22.99
C ILE A 248 2.66 0.18 22.17
N VAL A 249 2.63 0.30 20.84
CA VAL A 249 3.44 -0.56 19.94
C VAL A 249 4.93 -0.27 20.09
N ALA A 250 5.32 0.97 20.36
CA ALA A 250 6.71 1.35 20.61
C ALA A 250 7.26 0.83 21.97
N ASP A 251 6.46 0.81 23.04
CA ASP A 251 6.88 0.19 24.33
C ASP A 251 6.88 -1.35 24.23
N ALA A 252 5.91 -1.94 23.54
CA ALA A 252 5.79 -3.39 23.43
C ALA A 252 6.85 -4.02 22.51
N MET A 253 7.07 -3.48 21.30
CA MET A 253 7.99 -4.05 20.30
C MET A 253 9.47 -3.68 20.54
N GLN A 254 9.99 -4.01 21.72
CA GLN A 254 11.40 -3.82 22.07
C GLN A 254 12.30 -5.02 21.70
N GLY A 255 11.76 -6.05 21.04
CA GLY A 255 12.49 -7.29 20.75
C GLY A 255 12.96 -7.96 22.04
N HIS A 256 14.22 -8.40 22.10
CA HIS A 256 14.75 -9.18 23.23
C HIS A 256 14.59 -8.56 24.64
N THR A 257 14.48 -7.23 24.75
CA THR A 257 14.23 -6.50 26.02
C THR A 257 12.76 -6.27 26.33
N ALA A 258 11.83 -6.72 25.47
CA ALA A 258 10.40 -6.62 25.71
C ALA A 258 9.94 -7.43 26.92
N ARG A 259 8.90 -6.95 27.60
CA ARG A 259 8.43 -7.49 28.89
C ARG A 259 7.91 -8.93 28.79
N THR A 260 7.29 -9.29 27.67
CA THR A 260 6.55 -10.55 27.47
C THR A 260 7.12 -11.39 26.33
N ASP A 261 7.05 -12.72 26.44
CA ASP A 261 7.76 -13.66 25.57
C ASP A 261 7.24 -13.70 24.11
N LEU A 262 6.06 -13.13 23.86
CA LEU A 262 5.56 -12.85 22.52
C LEU A 262 6.43 -11.79 21.83
N PHE A 263 6.54 -10.60 22.43
CA PHE A 263 7.29 -9.48 21.86
C PHE A 263 8.81 -9.71 21.86
N LYS A 264 9.35 -10.60 22.70
CA LYS A 264 10.75 -11.06 22.62
C LYS A 264 11.08 -11.83 21.34
N ARG A 265 10.06 -12.38 20.64
CA ARG A 265 10.23 -13.07 19.35
C ARG A 265 10.19 -12.11 18.16
N PHE A 266 9.46 -11.01 18.30
CA PHE A 266 9.33 -9.94 17.30
C PHE A 266 10.61 -9.06 17.20
N LYS A 267 10.63 -8.18 16.21
CA LYS A 267 11.68 -7.19 15.98
C LYS A 267 11.64 -6.10 17.05
N GLN A 268 12.81 -5.55 17.39
CA GLN A 268 12.90 -4.26 18.04
C GLN A 268 12.55 -3.16 17.03
N VAL A 269 11.64 -2.26 17.40
CA VAL A 269 11.13 -1.18 16.55
C VAL A 269 11.70 0.16 17.00
N GLN A 270 12.37 0.86 16.09
CA GLN A 270 12.69 2.28 16.25
C GLN A 270 11.71 3.11 15.41
N MET A 271 10.77 3.81 16.05
CA MET A 271 9.91 4.77 15.34
C MET A 271 10.61 6.12 15.20
N VAL A 272 10.41 6.79 14.06
CA VAL A 272 10.83 8.18 13.81
C VAL A 272 9.62 8.94 13.26
N SER A 273 9.08 9.86 14.06
CA SER A 273 7.92 10.69 13.68
C SER A 273 8.34 11.92 12.89
N PHE A 274 7.65 12.18 11.79
CA PHE A 274 7.62 13.45 11.08
C PHE A 274 6.20 14.03 11.15
N GLN A 275 6.08 15.24 11.69
CA GLN A 275 4.80 15.94 11.80
C GLN A 275 4.47 16.64 10.46
N CYS A 276 3.48 16.15 9.73
CA CYS A 276 3.01 16.78 8.51
C CYS A 276 2.25 18.09 8.81
N SER A 277 2.34 19.01 7.85
CA SER A 277 1.74 20.35 7.90
C SER A 277 1.58 20.90 6.47
N PRO A 278 0.78 21.96 6.25
CA PRO A 278 0.62 22.55 4.91
C PRO A 278 1.93 23.14 4.33
N LEU A 279 2.93 23.40 5.18
CA LEU A 279 4.23 23.96 4.81
C LEU A 279 5.33 22.89 4.60
N SER A 280 5.05 21.61 4.83
CA SER A 280 6.03 20.51 4.76
C SER A 280 6.68 20.38 3.37
N THR A 281 7.96 20.04 3.34
CA THR A 281 8.75 19.85 2.11
C THR A 281 8.92 18.37 1.77
N PRO A 282 9.10 18.02 0.48
CA PRO A 282 9.59 16.71 0.06
C PRO A 282 10.86 16.28 0.83
N ASP A 283 11.83 17.20 0.96
CA ASP A 283 13.12 16.93 1.60
C ASP A 283 13.03 16.57 3.08
N GLY A 284 12.03 17.08 3.82
CA GLY A 284 11.82 16.73 5.22
C GLY A 284 11.39 15.26 5.38
N ILE A 285 10.49 14.79 4.52
CA ILE A 285 10.06 13.39 4.48
C ILE A 285 11.22 12.50 4.03
N VAL A 286 11.93 12.87 2.95
CA VAL A 286 13.12 12.12 2.47
C VAL A 286 14.23 12.08 3.52
N GLY A 287 14.47 13.17 4.26
CA GLY A 287 15.42 13.22 5.37
C GLY A 287 15.05 12.24 6.50
N THR A 288 13.76 12.13 6.83
CA THR A 288 13.25 11.18 7.82
C THR A 288 13.45 9.72 7.37
N PHE A 289 13.19 9.43 6.08
CA PHE A 289 13.49 8.10 5.52
C PHE A 289 14.99 7.78 5.51
N ARG A 290 15.86 8.75 5.17
CA ARG A 290 17.33 8.57 5.29
C ARG A 290 17.74 8.27 6.73
N GLN A 291 17.20 9.00 7.72
CA GLN A 291 17.48 8.75 9.13
C GLN A 291 17.09 7.32 9.57
N CYS A 292 15.92 6.83 9.14
CA CYS A 292 15.53 5.43 9.37
C CYS A 292 16.48 4.43 8.69
N ALA A 293 16.96 4.71 7.48
CA ALA A 293 17.94 3.85 6.80
C ALA A 293 19.29 3.82 7.55
N GLU A 294 19.81 4.96 8.00
CA GLU A 294 21.03 5.00 8.82
C GLU A 294 20.91 4.16 10.11
N PHE A 295 19.75 4.17 10.77
CA PHE A 295 19.51 3.31 11.94
C PHE A 295 19.50 1.80 11.61
N GLN A 296 19.20 1.40 10.37
CA GLN A 296 19.14 0.00 9.94
C GLN A 296 20.48 -0.56 9.45
N LYS A 297 21.34 0.24 8.79
CA LYS A 297 22.57 -0.23 8.11
C LYS A 297 23.48 -1.16 8.94
N ALA A 298 23.56 -0.94 10.25
CA ALA A 298 24.42 -1.70 11.16
C ALA A 298 23.64 -2.68 12.07
N LYS A 299 22.41 -3.08 11.67
CA LYS A 299 21.50 -3.91 12.46
C LYS A 299 21.07 -5.16 11.70
N ASN A 300 20.75 -6.23 12.43
CA ASN A 300 20.13 -7.42 11.86
C ASN A 300 18.65 -7.11 11.53
N LEU A 301 18.30 -7.10 10.24
CA LEU A 301 16.97 -6.72 9.74
C LEU A 301 15.85 -7.73 10.06
N ASP A 302 16.18 -8.93 10.53
CA ASP A 302 15.22 -9.91 11.04
C ASP A 302 14.90 -9.71 12.53
N ARG A 303 15.70 -8.88 13.22
CA ARG A 303 15.56 -8.56 14.66
C ARG A 303 15.37 -7.07 14.96
N PHE A 304 15.52 -6.20 13.96
CA PHE A 304 15.38 -4.75 14.09
C PHE A 304 14.67 -4.17 12.85
N VAL A 305 13.88 -3.12 13.06
CA VAL A 305 13.26 -2.32 11.98
C VAL A 305 13.13 -0.86 12.41
N SER A 306 13.46 0.06 11.51
CA SER A 306 13.22 1.49 11.71
C SER A 306 12.02 1.94 10.89
N VAL A 307 11.07 2.63 11.52
CA VAL A 307 9.74 2.94 10.96
C VAL A 307 9.54 4.44 10.90
N VAL A 308 9.38 5.00 9.70
CA VAL A 308 8.92 6.38 9.52
C VAL A 308 7.43 6.45 9.84
N VAL A 309 7.04 7.39 10.69
CA VAL A 309 5.63 7.69 10.98
C VAL A 309 5.32 9.11 10.52
N LEU A 310 4.34 9.26 9.63
CA LEU A 310 3.87 10.56 9.15
C LEU A 310 2.60 10.96 9.92
N ASP A 311 2.77 11.70 11.01
CA ASP A 311 1.67 12.19 11.84
C ASP A 311 0.93 13.35 11.12
N GLU A 312 -0.41 13.36 11.17
CA GLU A 312 -1.29 14.33 10.48
C GLU A 312 -1.05 14.49 8.96
N ILE A 313 -0.78 13.38 8.26
CA ILE A 313 -0.51 13.35 6.81
C ILE A 313 -1.54 14.10 5.93
N GLY A 314 -2.82 14.16 6.34
CA GLY A 314 -3.88 14.89 5.64
C GLY A 314 -3.69 16.42 5.57
N LEU A 315 -2.83 16.99 6.42
CA LEU A 315 -2.42 18.41 6.31
C LEU A 315 -1.48 18.67 5.13
N ALA A 316 -0.89 17.63 4.53
CA ALA A 316 0.15 17.73 3.51
C ALA A 316 -0.29 17.32 2.10
N GLU A 317 -1.50 16.76 1.91
CA GLU A 317 -2.03 16.37 0.59
C GLU A 317 -2.29 17.59 -0.31
N ASP A 318 -3.08 18.57 0.14
CA ASP A 318 -3.36 19.80 -0.62
C ASP A 318 -2.20 20.85 -0.53
N SER A 319 -0.99 20.45 -0.12
CA SER A 319 0.16 21.38 0.00
C SER A 319 0.77 21.73 -1.36
N PRO A 320 1.03 23.02 -1.67
CA PRO A 320 1.60 23.43 -2.97
C PRO A 320 3.03 22.94 -3.19
N LYS A 321 3.71 22.44 -2.15
CA LYS A 321 5.04 21.81 -2.24
C LYS A 321 4.97 20.33 -2.61
N MET A 322 3.77 19.75 -2.70
CA MET A 322 3.48 18.36 -3.05
C MET A 322 4.35 17.33 -2.30
N PRO A 323 4.56 17.47 -0.97
CA PRO A 323 5.54 16.68 -0.22
C PRO A 323 5.25 15.17 -0.27
N LEU A 324 3.99 14.76 -0.38
CA LEU A 324 3.61 13.34 -0.40
C LEU A 324 3.98 12.62 -1.71
N LYS A 325 4.31 13.33 -2.80
CA LYS A 325 4.75 12.71 -4.07
C LYS A 325 6.00 11.82 -3.91
N VAL A 326 6.86 12.08 -2.91
CA VAL A 326 8.07 11.25 -2.69
C VAL A 326 7.79 9.88 -2.08
N ILE A 327 6.61 9.63 -1.50
CA ILE A 327 6.31 8.36 -0.82
C ILE A 327 6.34 7.20 -1.83
N PHE A 328 5.68 7.36 -2.99
CA PHE A 328 5.73 6.40 -4.10
C PHE A 328 7.16 6.13 -4.62
N VAL A 329 8.04 7.14 -4.55
CA VAL A 329 9.44 7.02 -4.97
C VAL A 329 10.24 6.19 -3.96
N VAL A 330 10.01 6.40 -2.65
CA VAL A 330 10.70 5.63 -1.59
C VAL A 330 10.25 4.17 -1.58
N GLU A 331 8.96 3.88 -1.79
CA GLU A 331 8.46 2.50 -1.95
C GLU A 331 9.13 1.77 -3.12
N LYS A 332 9.13 2.36 -4.32
CA LYS A 332 9.68 1.72 -5.52
C LYS A 332 11.22 1.59 -5.49
N ILE A 333 11.95 2.44 -4.76
CA ILE A 333 13.43 2.43 -4.70
C ILE A 333 14.02 1.42 -3.70
N LYS A 334 13.26 0.92 -2.71
CA LYS A 334 13.75 -0.04 -1.70
C LYS A 334 15.00 0.44 -0.93
N ILE A 335 14.87 1.60 -0.29
CA ILE A 335 15.89 2.13 0.63
C ILE A 335 15.88 1.28 1.91
N TYR A 336 16.79 0.30 2.01
CA TYR A 336 16.98 -0.59 3.16
C TYR A 336 18.28 -0.27 3.91
#